data_AF-A0A1V2DQS7-F1
#
_entry.id   AF-A0A1V2DQS7-F1
#
_cell.length_a   1.000
_cell.length_b   1.000
_cell.length_c   1.000
_cell.angle_alpha   90.00
_cell.angle_beta   90.00
_cell.angle_gamma   90.00
#
_symmetry.space_group_name_H-M   'P 1'
#
loop_
_entity.id
_entity.type
_entity.pdbx_description
1 polymer ?
#
loop_
_entity_poly.entity_id
_entity_poly.type
_entity_poly.pdbx_seq_one_letter_code
_entity_poly.pdbx_strand_id
1 'polypeptide(L)'
;MLNLLASIPVRALFARFFSLIFFLLSFSLVLATVVEVFHHLDSEQSLMQVLIKGVNGSVIALAVYELAMVIRSEYSGRSESHDLITMLRRTLPRFIATACVAMSLEGLIMIIKYSQLDLAGNLYYPVAIIVSTALLLAALGLFLWLAPHEESSMNGGRSTETPPG
;
A
#
# COMPACT_ATOMS: atom_id res chain seq x y z
N MET A 1 24.93 12.64 -29.94
CA MET A 1 24.48 12.83 -28.54
C MET A 1 23.00 13.19 -28.39
N LEU A 2 22.32 13.73 -29.41
CA LEU A 2 20.88 14.09 -29.34
C LEU A 2 19.88 12.93 -29.49
N ASN A 3 20.30 11.77 -30.04
CA ASN A 3 19.42 10.61 -30.23
C ASN A 3 19.23 9.70 -28.98
N LEU A 4 19.89 10.00 -27.86
CA LEU A 4 19.75 9.24 -26.61
C LEU A 4 18.63 9.78 -25.70
N LEU A 5 18.15 11.01 -25.94
CA LEU A 5 17.04 11.62 -25.18
C LEU A 5 15.65 11.33 -25.78
N ALA A 6 15.58 10.88 -27.04
CA ALA A 6 14.33 10.69 -27.77
C ALA A 6 13.59 9.38 -27.45
N SER A 7 14.21 8.46 -26.70
CA SER A 7 13.64 7.15 -26.38
C SER A 7 13.30 6.95 -24.90
N ILE A 8 13.19 8.02 -24.10
CA ILE A 8 12.53 7.90 -22.79
C ILE A 8 11.04 7.79 -23.07
N PRO A 9 10.39 6.63 -22.84
CA PRO A 9 8.95 6.56 -23.00
C PRO A 9 8.35 7.56 -22.02
N VAL A 10 7.54 8.50 -22.51
CA VAL A 10 6.90 9.56 -21.70
C VAL A 10 6.27 8.97 -20.43
N ARG A 11 5.72 7.76 -20.52
CA ARG A 11 5.22 6.96 -19.39
C ARG A 11 6.24 6.75 -18.26
N ALA A 12 7.49 6.40 -18.55
CA ALA A 12 8.53 6.20 -17.54
C ALA A 12 9.00 7.53 -16.91
N LEU A 13 8.99 8.62 -17.67
CA LEU A 13 9.30 9.95 -17.14
C LEU A 13 8.22 10.39 -16.14
N PHE A 14 6.94 10.25 -16.51
CA PHE A 14 5.81 10.55 -15.64
C PHE A 14 5.83 9.69 -14.37
N ALA A 15 6.05 8.39 -14.50
CA ALA A 15 6.12 7.50 -13.35
C ALA A 15 7.28 7.85 -12.41
N ARG A 16 8.47 8.18 -12.94
CA ARG A 16 9.60 8.64 -12.10
C ARG A 16 9.27 9.90 -11.31
N PHE A 17 8.63 10.87 -11.96
CA PHE A 17 8.21 12.11 -11.30
C PHE A 17 7.17 11.86 -10.22
N PHE A 18 6.15 11.06 -10.53
CA PHE A 18 5.08 10.72 -9.59
C PHE A 18 5.60 9.90 -8.41
N SER A 19 6.40 8.86 -8.63
CA SER A 19 7.08 8.12 -7.56
C SER A 19 7.96 9.00 -6.70
N LEU A 20 8.65 10.00 -7.27
CA LEU A 20 9.47 10.95 -6.51
C LEU A 20 8.60 11.83 -5.61
N ILE A 21 7.47 12.33 -6.11
CA ILE A 21 6.51 13.09 -5.29
C ILE A 21 6.01 12.24 -4.12
N PHE A 22 5.52 11.02 -4.37
CA PHE A 22 5.00 10.15 -3.30
C PHE A 22 6.08 9.79 -2.29
N PHE A 23 7.32 9.58 -2.73
CA PHE A 23 8.44 9.31 -1.84
C PHE A 23 8.74 10.50 -0.93
N LEU A 24 8.78 11.72 -1.49
CA LEU A 24 8.96 12.95 -0.71
C LEU A 24 7.79 13.19 0.24
N LEU A 25 6.55 12.94 -0.19
CA LEU A 25 5.36 13.05 0.66
C LEU A 25 5.42 12.07 1.83
N SER A 26 5.75 10.80 1.58
CA SER A 26 5.91 9.82 2.64
C SER A 26 6.98 10.23 3.65
N PHE A 27 8.16 10.66 3.16
CA PHE A 27 9.22 11.16 4.03
C PHE A 27 8.77 12.38 4.85
N SER A 28 8.06 13.32 4.22
CA SER A 28 7.53 14.51 4.89
C SER A 28 6.48 14.17 5.93
N LEU A 29 5.64 13.13 5.71
CA LEU A 29 4.66 12.65 6.67
C LEU A 29 5.35 11.99 7.89
N VAL A 30 6.39 11.18 7.67
CA VAL A 30 7.19 10.63 8.78
C VAL A 30 7.82 11.76 9.59
N LEU A 31 8.45 12.73 8.92
CA LEU A 31 9.08 13.86 9.60
C LEU A 31 8.07 14.69 10.39
N ALA A 32 6.91 14.99 9.80
CA ALA A 32 5.82 15.68 10.47
C ALA A 32 5.36 14.93 11.73
N THR A 33 5.20 13.60 11.63
CA THR A 33 4.81 12.75 12.76
C THR A 33 5.86 12.79 13.87
N VAL A 34 7.15 12.72 13.53
CA VAL A 34 8.25 12.80 14.50
C VAL A 34 8.28 14.16 15.19
N VAL A 35 8.16 15.25 14.43
CA VAL A 35 8.11 16.61 14.96
C VAL A 35 6.90 16.80 15.87
N GLU A 36 5.72 16.29 15.50
CA GLU A 36 4.52 16.37 16.33
C GLU A 36 4.73 15.65 17.66
N VAL A 37 5.36 14.46 17.66
CA VAL A 37 5.66 13.72 18.89
C VAL A 37 6.61 14.51 19.80
N PHE A 38 7.70 15.07 19.26
CA PHE A 38 8.64 15.90 20.02
C PHE A 38 7.99 17.16 20.59
N HIS A 39 7.16 17.86 19.82
CA HIS A 39 6.50 19.07 20.29
C HIS A 39 5.46 18.78 21.39
N HIS A 40 4.85 17.59 21.38
CA HIS A 40 3.85 17.21 22.38
C HIS A 40 4.43 16.56 23.64
N LEU A 41 5.69 16.12 23.60
CA LEU A 41 6.43 15.62 24.79
C LEU A 41 6.58 16.71 25.86
N ASP A 42 6.70 17.98 25.46
CA ASP A 42 6.78 19.13 26.36
C ASP A 42 5.39 19.73 26.70
N SER A 43 4.29 19.14 26.19
CA SER A 43 2.92 19.62 26.39
C SER A 43 2.15 18.76 27.40
N GLU A 44 1.12 19.30 28.05
CA GLU A 44 0.24 18.55 28.97
C GLU A 44 -0.73 17.57 28.27
N GLN A 45 -0.54 17.27 26.98
CA GLN A 45 -1.40 16.31 26.31
C GLN A 45 -1.17 14.89 26.82
N SER A 46 -2.25 14.09 26.84
CA SER A 46 -2.17 12.68 27.18
C SER A 46 -1.20 11.96 26.25
N LEU A 47 -0.15 11.36 26.84
CA LEU A 47 0.87 10.59 26.13
C LEU A 47 0.24 9.51 25.23
N MET A 48 -0.89 8.94 25.65
CA MET A 48 -1.66 7.99 24.85
C MET A 48 -2.17 8.60 23.54
N GLN A 49 -2.67 9.83 23.57
CA GLN A 49 -3.19 10.52 22.39
C GLN A 49 -2.07 10.85 21.39
N VAL A 50 -0.90 11.25 21.89
CA VAL A 50 0.29 11.52 21.07
C VAL A 50 0.78 10.25 20.38
N LEU A 51 0.89 9.15 21.12
CA LEU A 51 1.28 7.86 20.55
C LEU A 51 0.28 7.37 19.50
N ILE A 52 -1.01 7.52 19.76
CA ILE A 52 -2.08 7.15 18.83
C ILE A 52 -1.96 7.93 17.51
N LYS A 53 -1.80 9.26 17.58
CA LYS A 53 -1.57 10.08 16.38
C LYS A 53 -0.29 9.68 15.66
N GLY A 54 0.77 9.37 16.41
CA GLY A 54 2.04 8.89 15.89
C GLY A 54 1.90 7.63 15.05
N VAL A 55 1.18 6.64 15.57
CA VAL A 55 0.89 5.39 14.85
C VAL A 55 0.08 5.65 13.59
N ASN A 56 -0.97 6.49 13.66
CA ASN A 56 -1.79 6.83 12.51
C ASN A 56 -0.99 7.50 11.39
N GLY A 57 -0.23 8.54 11.72
CA GLY A 57 0.64 9.25 10.76
C GLY A 57 1.69 8.33 10.14
N SER A 58 2.27 7.43 10.94
CA SER A 58 3.25 6.44 10.45
C SER A 58 2.64 5.45 9.48
N VAL A 59 1.42 4.96 9.73
CA VAL A 59 0.74 4.02 8.84
C VAL A 59 0.31 4.69 7.53
N ILE A 60 -0.15 5.95 7.58
CA ILE A 60 -0.42 6.72 6.36
C ILE A 60 0.87 6.91 5.56
N ALA A 61 1.97 7.29 6.22
CA ALA A 61 3.25 7.44 5.56
C ALA A 61 3.74 6.14 4.90
N LEU A 62 3.53 5.00 5.55
CA LEU A 62 3.82 3.67 5.00
C LEU A 62 2.98 3.39 3.74
N ALA A 63 1.66 3.66 3.78
CA ALA A 63 0.79 3.46 2.62
C ALA A 63 1.22 4.32 1.42
N VAL A 64 1.58 5.59 1.66
CA VAL A 64 2.10 6.51 0.63
C VAL A 64 3.45 6.02 0.07
N TYR A 65 4.32 5.47 0.92
CA TYR A 65 5.58 4.85 0.49
C TYR A 65 5.35 3.63 -0.39
N GLU A 66 4.43 2.74 0.01
CA GLU A 66 4.11 1.56 -0.78
C GLU A 66 3.56 1.93 -2.16
N LEU A 67 2.71 2.96 -2.25
CA LEU A 67 2.28 3.52 -3.53
C LEU A 67 3.46 3.98 -4.39
N ALA A 68 4.39 4.75 -3.82
CA ALA A 68 5.57 5.23 -4.53
C ALA A 68 6.38 4.09 -5.15
N MET A 69 6.53 2.99 -4.39
CA MET A 69 7.21 1.77 -4.80
C MET A 69 6.44 1.00 -5.90
N VAL A 70 5.11 0.90 -5.77
CA VAL A 70 4.26 0.24 -6.76
C VAL A 70 4.34 0.96 -8.11
N ILE A 71 4.17 2.29 -8.12
CA ILE A 71 4.29 3.13 -9.32
C ILE A 71 5.68 2.96 -9.95
N ARG A 72 6.73 2.91 -9.13
CA ARG A 72 8.09 2.71 -9.62
C ARG A 72 8.25 1.33 -10.26
N SER A 73 7.70 0.28 -9.64
CA SER A 73 7.80 -1.09 -10.16
C SER A 73 7.03 -1.29 -11.46
N GLU A 74 5.81 -0.76 -11.56
CA GLU A 74 4.91 -0.97 -12.70
C GLU A 74 5.40 -0.30 -13.98
N TYR A 75 6.13 0.82 -13.84
CA TYR A 75 6.64 1.59 -14.97
C TYR A 75 8.16 1.46 -15.17
N SER A 76 8.83 0.54 -14.44
CA SER A 76 10.28 0.32 -14.51
C SER A 76 10.78 -0.34 -15.80
N GLY A 77 9.88 -0.72 -16.72
CA GLY A 77 10.25 -1.07 -18.10
C GLY A 77 10.32 -2.55 -18.45
N ARG A 78 9.74 -3.46 -17.65
CA ARG A 78 9.51 -4.85 -18.09
C ARG A 78 8.23 -4.92 -18.93
N SER A 79 8.42 -4.85 -20.25
CA SER A 79 7.36 -4.98 -21.24
C SER A 79 7.15 -6.44 -21.63
N GLU A 80 6.38 -7.18 -20.85
CA GLU A 80 5.59 -8.31 -21.34
C GLU A 80 4.19 -8.17 -20.76
N SER A 81 3.16 -8.17 -21.60
CA SER A 81 1.76 -8.00 -21.19
C SER A 81 1.27 -9.07 -20.21
N HIS A 82 1.93 -10.24 -20.20
CA HIS A 82 1.69 -11.31 -19.23
C HIS A 82 2.17 -10.92 -17.81
N ASP A 83 3.23 -10.13 -17.73
CA ASP A 83 3.87 -9.73 -16.48
C ASP A 83 3.04 -8.68 -15.72
N LEU A 84 2.18 -7.90 -16.40
CA LEU A 84 1.35 -6.86 -15.77
C LEU A 84 0.29 -7.44 -14.81
N ILE A 85 -0.41 -8.50 -15.22
CA ILE A 85 -1.44 -9.14 -14.36
C ILE A 85 -0.78 -9.78 -13.15
N THR A 86 0.34 -10.46 -13.35
CA THR A 86 1.13 -11.09 -12.29
C THR A 86 1.74 -10.05 -11.34
N MET A 87 2.18 -8.90 -11.87
CA MET A 87 2.69 -7.79 -11.07
C MET A 87 1.58 -7.15 -10.23
N LEU A 88 0.43 -6.85 -10.82
CA LEU A 88 -0.73 -6.28 -10.10
C LEU A 88 -1.20 -7.20 -8.95
N ARG A 89 -1.18 -8.52 -9.14
CA ARG A 89 -1.51 -9.48 -8.06
C ARG A 89 -0.50 -9.51 -6.93
N ARG A 90 0.75 -9.11 -7.17
CA ARG A 90 1.78 -9.03 -6.11
C ARG A 90 1.78 -7.67 -5.42
N THR A 91 1.40 -6.60 -6.12
CA THR A 91 1.48 -5.23 -5.61
C THR A 91 0.16 -4.74 -4.98
N LEU A 92 -0.98 -5.01 -5.61
CA LEU A 92 -2.29 -4.54 -5.12
C LEU A 92 -2.64 -5.09 -3.73
N PRO A 93 -2.45 -6.38 -3.41
CA PRO A 93 -2.80 -6.88 -2.08
C PRO A 93 -1.99 -6.22 -0.98
N ARG A 94 -0.72 -5.95 -1.26
CA ARG A 94 0.17 -5.28 -0.31
C ARG A 94 -0.30 -3.86 -0.02
N PHE A 95 -0.55 -3.08 -1.07
CA PHE A 95 -1.04 -1.70 -0.96
C PHE A 95 -2.43 -1.62 -0.28
N ILE A 96 -3.38 -2.46 -0.70
CA ILE A 96 -4.72 -2.45 -0.11
C ILE A 96 -4.69 -2.94 1.33
N ALA A 97 -3.83 -3.91 1.69
CA ALA A 97 -3.67 -4.36 3.06
C ALA A 97 -3.16 -3.23 3.97
N THR A 98 -2.14 -2.47 3.57
CA THR A 98 -1.66 -1.32 4.36
C THR A 98 -2.72 -0.22 4.48
N ALA A 99 -3.49 0.06 3.41
CA ALA A 99 -4.62 0.98 3.47
C ALA A 99 -5.72 0.50 4.44
N CYS A 100 -6.00 -0.81 4.48
CA CYS A 100 -6.97 -1.39 5.41
C CYS A 100 -6.49 -1.33 6.86
N VAL A 101 -5.19 -1.51 7.12
CA VAL A 101 -4.61 -1.30 8.45
C VAL A 101 -4.79 0.16 8.87
N ALA A 102 -4.54 1.12 7.97
CA ALA A 102 -4.74 2.55 8.24
C ALA A 102 -6.19 2.88 8.62
N MET A 103 -7.15 2.43 7.79
CA MET A 103 -8.57 2.70 8.03
C MET A 103 -9.09 1.99 9.29
N SER A 104 -8.62 0.78 9.57
CA SER A 104 -8.99 0.05 10.80
C SER A 104 -8.50 0.78 12.05
N LEU A 105 -7.27 1.31 12.02
CA LEU A 105 -6.72 2.08 13.12
C LEU A 105 -7.51 3.37 13.35
N GLU A 106 -7.82 4.11 12.28
CA GLU A 106 -8.65 5.32 12.38
C GLU A 106 -10.02 5.03 13.02
N GLY A 107 -10.69 3.97 12.57
CA GLY A 107 -11.96 3.52 13.17
C GLY A 107 -11.82 3.14 14.64
N LEU A 108 -10.79 2.36 15.00
CA LEU A 108 -10.58 1.90 16.37
C LEU A 108 -10.27 3.05 17.35
N ILE A 109 -9.42 4.00 16.92
CA ILE A 109 -9.09 5.20 17.69
C ILE A 109 -10.34 6.02 17.95
N MET A 110 -11.18 6.18 16.93
CA MET A 110 -12.41 6.95 17.02
C MET A 110 -13.45 6.28 17.96
N ILE A 111 -13.51 4.95 17.99
CA ILE A 111 -14.32 4.19 18.97
C ILE A 111 -13.84 4.47 20.39
N ILE A 112 -12.54 4.34 20.65
CA ILE A 112 -11.95 4.57 21.97
C ILE A 112 -12.23 6.01 22.42
N LYS A 113 -12.03 6.98 21.53
CA LYS A 113 -12.27 8.41 21.82
C LYS A 113 -13.74 8.70 22.14
N TYR A 114 -14.68 8.22 21.31
CA TYR A 114 -16.11 8.47 21.56
C TYR A 114 -16.64 7.70 22.78
N SER A 115 -16.09 6.50 23.05
CA SER A 115 -16.44 5.73 24.24
C SER A 115 -16.06 6.43 25.54
N GLN A 116 -14.95 7.18 25.56
CA GLN A 116 -14.50 7.90 26.76
C GLN A 116 -15.18 9.26 26.96
N LEU A 117 -15.71 9.86 25.91
CA LEU A 117 -16.40 11.15 25.96
C LEU A 117 -17.91 11.03 26.27
N ASP A 118 -18.41 9.82 26.54
CA ASP A 118 -19.83 9.49 26.71
C ASP A 118 -20.72 9.91 25.51
N LEU A 119 -20.10 10.14 24.36
CA LEU A 119 -20.73 10.51 23.08
C LEU A 119 -21.20 9.24 22.32
N ALA A 120 -21.80 8.29 23.04
CA ALA A 120 -22.16 6.98 22.53
C ALA A 120 -23.13 7.04 21.33
N GLY A 121 -23.87 8.14 21.17
CA GLY A 121 -24.77 8.37 20.04
C GLY A 121 -24.09 8.58 18.68
N ASN A 122 -22.81 8.95 18.63
CA ASN A 122 -22.11 9.26 17.37
C ASN A 122 -21.20 8.12 16.83
N LEU A 123 -21.38 6.89 17.33
CA LEU A 123 -20.56 5.73 16.93
C LEU A 123 -20.78 5.27 15.48
N TYR A 124 -21.75 5.84 14.76
CA TYR A 124 -22.02 5.47 13.37
C TYR A 124 -20.80 5.66 12.46
N TYR A 125 -20.01 6.72 12.67
CA TYR A 125 -18.80 7.00 11.87
C TYR A 125 -17.75 5.89 11.98
N PRO A 126 -17.25 5.54 13.19
CA PRO A 126 -16.28 4.47 13.31
C PRO A 126 -16.81 3.13 12.81
N VAL A 127 -18.08 2.81 13.06
CA VAL A 127 -18.69 1.56 12.56
C VAL A 127 -18.70 1.55 11.04
N ALA A 128 -19.03 2.66 10.39
CA ALA A 128 -19.00 2.76 8.93
C ALA A 128 -17.58 2.58 8.37
N ILE A 129 -16.55 3.12 9.03
CA ILE A 129 -15.15 2.94 8.64
C ILE A 129 -14.73 1.47 8.76
N ILE A 130 -15.05 0.81 9.87
CA ILE A 130 -14.72 -0.61 10.09
C ILE A 130 -15.44 -1.51 9.09
N VAL A 131 -16.74 -1.27 8.85
CA VAL A 131 -17.52 -2.02 7.85
C VAL A 131 -16.98 -1.78 6.45
N SER A 132 -16.66 -0.55 6.07
CA SER A 132 -16.05 -0.23 4.78
C SER A 132 -14.71 -0.93 4.59
N THR A 133 -13.89 -0.98 5.65
CA THR A 133 -12.59 -1.67 5.62
C THR A 133 -12.76 -3.19 5.47
N ALA A 134 -13.72 -3.79 6.17
CA ALA A 134 -14.03 -5.20 6.04
C ALA A 134 -14.54 -5.55 4.63
N LEU A 135 -15.39 -4.70 4.04
CA LEU A 135 -15.86 -4.85 2.66
C LEU A 135 -14.73 -4.71 1.65
N LEU A 136 -13.80 -3.77 1.84
CA LEU A 136 -12.63 -3.60 0.99
C LEU A 136 -11.70 -4.83 1.04
N LEU A 137 -11.43 -5.35 2.25
CA LEU A 137 -10.65 -6.58 2.42
C LEU A 137 -11.35 -7.80 1.80
N ALA A 138 -12.68 -7.92 1.97
CA ALA A 138 -13.45 -8.99 1.36
C ALA A 138 -13.43 -8.91 -0.18
N ALA A 139 -13.58 -7.71 -0.74
CA ALA A 139 -13.49 -7.47 -2.18
C ALA A 139 -12.10 -7.81 -2.73
N LEU A 140 -11.03 -7.48 -1.99
CA LEU A 140 -9.66 -7.87 -2.34
C LEU A 140 -9.49 -9.40 -2.28
N GLY A 141 -9.97 -10.05 -1.22
CA GLY A 141 -9.91 -11.51 -1.09
C GLY A 141 -10.66 -12.22 -2.22
N LEU A 142 -11.83 -11.70 -2.60
CA LEU A 142 -12.59 -12.18 -3.74
C LEU A 142 -11.83 -11.96 -5.05
N PHE A 143 -11.27 -10.77 -5.27
CA PHE A 143 -10.44 -10.48 -6.44
C PHE A 143 -9.29 -11.47 -6.60
N LEU A 144 -8.60 -11.80 -5.50
CA LEU A 144 -7.51 -12.76 -5.49
C LEU A 144 -7.97 -14.19 -5.73
N TRP A 145 -9.16 -14.57 -5.24
CA TRP A 145 -9.74 -15.89 -5.45
C TRP A 145 -10.16 -16.13 -6.91
N LEU A 146 -10.76 -15.13 -7.58
CA LEU A 146 -11.15 -15.25 -8.99
C LEU A 146 -9.96 -15.20 -9.95
N ALA A 147 -8.79 -14.78 -9.48
CA ALA A 147 -7.64 -14.57 -10.34
C ALA A 147 -7.06 -15.93 -10.77
N PRO A 148 -7.06 -16.29 -12.08
CA PRO A 148 -6.62 -17.62 -12.55
C PRO A 148 -5.20 -17.93 -12.09
N HIS A 149 -4.98 -19.07 -11.43
CA HIS A 149 -3.64 -19.55 -11.10
C HIS A 149 -2.93 -19.94 -12.39
N GLU A 150 -1.74 -19.38 -12.64
CA GLU A 150 -0.83 -19.98 -13.62
C GLU A 150 -0.36 -21.30 -13.02
N GLU A 151 -1.02 -22.38 -13.43
CA GLU A 151 -0.47 -23.72 -13.29
C GLU A 151 0.88 -23.71 -14.02
N SER A 152 1.94 -23.78 -13.24
CA SER A 152 3.30 -24.01 -13.69
C SER A 152 3.30 -25.24 -14.60
N SER A 153 3.25 -25.00 -15.92
CA SER A 153 3.47 -26.01 -16.94
C SER A 153 4.95 -26.39 -16.91
N MET A 154 5.33 -27.19 -15.91
CA MET A 154 6.59 -27.92 -15.86
C MET A 154 6.31 -29.38 -16.20
N ASN A 155 5.72 -29.60 -17.39
CA ASN A 155 5.64 -30.90 -18.02
C ASN A 155 5.99 -30.74 -19.51
N GLY A 156 7.25 -30.98 -19.84
CA GLY A 156 7.70 -30.99 -21.23
C GLY A 156 9.21 -30.87 -21.38
N GLY A 157 9.93 -31.97 -21.18
CA GLY A 157 11.35 -31.98 -21.58
C GLY A 157 12.26 -33.04 -20.95
N ARG A 158 11.90 -34.32 -20.98
CA ARG A 158 12.86 -35.43 -21.16
C ARG A 158 12.15 -36.77 -21.35
N SER A 159 11.66 -36.97 -22.57
CA SER A 159 11.51 -38.30 -23.16
C SER A 159 12.75 -38.56 -24.02
N THR A 160 13.20 -39.82 -24.05
CA THR A 160 14.14 -40.45 -25.00
C THR A 160 15.65 -40.18 -24.82
N GLU A 161 16.30 -41.01 -24.00
CA GLU A 161 17.70 -41.42 -24.22
C GLU A 161 17.83 -42.95 -24.05
N THR A 162 17.68 -43.69 -25.14
CA THR A 162 18.35 -44.97 -25.47
C THR A 162 18.37 -45.11 -27.01
N PRO A 163 19.33 -45.83 -27.63
CA PRO A 163 20.80 -45.80 -27.55
C PRO A 163 21.43 -45.38 -28.91
N PRO A 164 22.78 -45.37 -29.07
CA PRO A 164 23.37 -46.39 -29.95
C PRO A 164 24.72 -46.94 -29.46
N GLY A 165 24.95 -48.24 -29.69
CA GLY A 165 26.24 -48.94 -29.49
C GLY A 165 26.10 -50.26 -28.75
#